data_AF-A0A950RD17-F1
#
_entry.id   AF-A0A950RD17-F1
#
_cell.length_a   1.000
_cell.length_b   1.000
_cell.length_c   1.000
_cell.angle_alpha   90.00
_cell.angle_beta   90.00
_cell.angle_gamma   90.00
#
_symmetry.space_group_name_H-M   'P 1'
#
loop_
_entity.id
_entity.type
_entity.pdbx_description
1 polymer ?
#
loop_
_entity_poly.entity_id
_entity_poly.type
_entity_poly.pdbx_seq_one_letter_code
_entity_poly.pdbx_strand_id
1 'polypeptide(L)'
;MDQGEATVGTWGKGLVQGDSPLDYIYSQTDRLRRDIERLSETEPSASAVARLGAAIGLLLQCHPGSFHNDRFLPKLYAALERQRSYFPALPARARKVFRQILDGKGAALADRNARGVDPRIRRALGHALGYREPVLFKPPQAAAYAQEFAGCCVQSLDEELNCPGETWMDDLQGVMGIFVLLLLIEPCRVSLRKIRGWRKKVRAIYESENQEFGHNRTIDQFMRNVERAFEVALEKFST
;
A
#
# COMPACT_ATOMS: atom_id res chain seq x y z
N MET A 1 28.00 -14.45 -9.52
CA MET A 1 26.88 -13.57 -9.14
C MET A 1 25.74 -13.98 -10.04
N ASP A 2 24.88 -14.84 -9.52
CA ASP A 2 23.81 -15.46 -10.29
C ASP A 2 22.62 -14.50 -10.28
N GLN A 3 22.44 -13.76 -11.38
CA GLN A 3 21.22 -12.98 -11.62
C GLN A 3 20.14 -13.98 -12.01
N GLY A 4 19.53 -14.61 -11.02
CA GLY A 4 18.37 -15.47 -11.24
C GLY A 4 17.24 -14.64 -11.82
N GLU A 5 16.98 -14.83 -13.12
CA GLU A 5 15.75 -14.43 -13.78
C GLU A 5 14.57 -14.82 -12.87
N ALA A 6 13.77 -13.83 -12.50
CA ALA A 6 12.49 -14.07 -11.87
C ALA A 6 11.62 -14.79 -12.90
N THR A 7 11.58 -16.12 -12.80
CA THR A 7 10.66 -16.95 -13.58
C THR A 7 9.25 -16.48 -13.29
N VAL A 8 8.58 -16.01 -14.33
CA VAL A 8 7.14 -15.75 -14.37
C VAL A 8 6.45 -16.96 -13.74
N GLY A 9 5.78 -16.76 -12.60
CA GLY A 9 5.14 -17.84 -11.83
C GLY A 9 5.92 -18.44 -10.66
N THR A 10 6.96 -17.80 -10.10
CA THR A 10 7.59 -18.29 -8.86
C THR A 10 6.78 -17.95 -7.61
N TRP A 11 5.84 -18.84 -7.26
CA TRP A 11 5.07 -18.82 -6.00
C TRP A 11 5.96 -19.08 -4.77
N GLY A 12 5.64 -18.47 -3.62
CA GLY A 12 6.16 -18.84 -2.29
C GLY A 12 7.34 -18.01 -1.72
N LYS A 13 7.94 -17.08 -2.45
CA LYS A 13 9.02 -16.21 -1.93
C LYS A 13 8.55 -14.89 -1.29
N GLY A 14 7.27 -14.50 -1.43
CA GLY A 14 6.73 -13.27 -0.84
C GLY A 14 5.20 -13.18 -0.88
N LEU A 15 4.63 -12.19 -0.19
CA LEU A 15 3.16 -12.00 -0.09
C LEU A 15 2.52 -11.42 -1.35
N VAL A 16 3.28 -10.66 -2.13
CA VAL A 16 2.77 -9.92 -3.30
C VAL A 16 3.25 -10.59 -4.59
N GLN A 17 3.32 -11.93 -4.57
CA GLN A 17 3.68 -12.70 -5.74
C GLN A 17 2.41 -13.23 -6.40
N GLY A 18 2.23 -12.91 -7.67
CA GLY A 18 1.01 -13.20 -8.42
C GLY A 18 0.23 -11.93 -8.74
N ASP A 19 -0.75 -12.07 -9.63
CA ASP A 19 -1.55 -10.95 -10.12
C ASP A 19 -2.63 -10.56 -9.09
N SER A 20 -3.24 -11.53 -8.40
CA SER A 20 -4.32 -11.28 -7.43
C SER A 20 -3.93 -10.27 -6.33
N PRO A 21 -2.79 -10.39 -5.61
CA PRO A 21 -2.41 -9.37 -4.63
C PRO A 21 -2.22 -7.97 -5.24
N LEU A 22 -1.74 -7.89 -6.48
CA LEU A 22 -1.53 -6.63 -7.19
C LEU A 22 -2.84 -6.00 -7.63
N ASP A 23 -3.81 -6.78 -8.11
CA ASP A 23 -5.15 -6.30 -8.48
C ASP A 23 -5.87 -5.70 -7.28
N TYR A 24 -5.72 -6.32 -6.11
CA TYR A 24 -6.24 -5.78 -4.85
C TYR A 24 -5.50 -4.51 -4.39
N ILE A 25 -4.17 -4.44 -4.59
CA ILE A 25 -3.45 -3.18 -4.37
C ILE A 25 -3.94 -2.09 -5.33
N TYR A 26 -4.14 -2.43 -6.59
CA TYR A 26 -4.61 -1.50 -7.62
C TYR A 26 -6.01 -1.00 -7.32
N SER A 27 -6.96 -1.87 -6.98
CA SER A 27 -8.33 -1.49 -6.63
C SER A 27 -8.38 -0.48 -5.48
N GLN A 28 -7.50 -0.63 -4.48
CA GLN A 28 -7.37 0.32 -3.38
C GLN A 28 -6.70 1.62 -3.82
N THR A 29 -5.67 1.55 -4.66
CA THR A 29 -4.94 2.76 -5.12
C THR A 29 -5.71 3.59 -6.15
N ASP A 30 -6.71 3.00 -6.83
CA ASP A 30 -7.64 3.73 -7.71
C ASP A 30 -8.45 4.78 -6.96
N ARG A 31 -8.73 4.51 -5.69
CA ARG A 31 -9.32 5.52 -4.81
C ARG A 31 -8.39 6.71 -4.62
N LEU A 32 -7.09 6.50 -4.41
CA LEU A 32 -6.12 7.60 -4.27
C LEU A 32 -6.06 8.46 -5.51
N ARG A 33 -6.09 7.84 -6.70
CA ARG A 33 -6.14 8.55 -7.99
C ARG A 33 -7.40 9.41 -8.09
N ARG A 34 -8.58 8.84 -7.80
CA ARG A 34 -9.85 9.57 -7.75
C ARG A 34 -9.88 10.68 -6.71
N ASP A 35 -9.23 10.50 -5.58
CA ASP A 35 -9.15 11.54 -4.53
C ASP A 35 -8.26 12.70 -4.97
N ILE A 36 -7.15 12.43 -5.66
CA ILE A 36 -6.30 13.47 -6.25
C ILE A 36 -7.07 14.27 -7.31
N GLU A 37 -7.86 13.59 -8.14
CA GLU A 37 -8.74 14.24 -9.12
C GLU A 37 -9.74 15.17 -8.42
N ARG A 38 -10.44 14.69 -7.38
CA ARG A 38 -11.37 15.52 -6.59
C ARG A 38 -10.69 16.71 -5.89
N LEU A 39 -9.44 16.56 -5.46
CA LEU A 39 -8.66 17.66 -4.87
C LEU A 39 -8.29 18.75 -5.90
N SER A 40 -8.31 18.44 -7.20
CA SER A 40 -8.15 19.45 -8.25
C SER A 40 -9.37 20.36 -8.41
N GLU A 41 -10.55 19.89 -7.98
CA GLU A 41 -11.81 20.65 -8.02
C GLU A 41 -12.09 21.38 -6.70
N THR A 42 -11.41 20.96 -5.62
CA THR A 42 -11.57 21.55 -4.29
C THR A 42 -10.98 22.97 -4.23
N GLU A 43 -11.59 23.84 -3.42
CA GLU A 43 -11.06 25.18 -3.15
C GLU A 43 -9.63 25.10 -2.56
N PRO A 44 -8.69 25.93 -3.05
CA PRO A 44 -7.33 25.90 -2.54
C PRO A 44 -7.26 26.20 -1.04
N SER A 45 -6.62 25.32 -0.28
CA SER A 45 -6.47 25.50 1.18
C SER A 45 -5.29 24.71 1.74
N ALA A 46 -4.84 25.08 2.94
CA ALA A 46 -3.81 24.34 3.66
C ALA A 46 -4.21 22.88 3.96
N SER A 47 -5.51 22.65 4.20
CA SER A 47 -6.06 21.30 4.38
C SER A 47 -6.01 20.49 3.10
N ALA A 48 -6.49 21.05 1.98
CA ALA A 48 -6.53 20.37 0.69
C ALA A 48 -5.11 20.01 0.21
N VAL A 49 -4.15 20.93 0.30
CA VAL A 49 -2.76 20.66 -0.10
C VAL A 49 -2.07 19.62 0.79
N ALA A 50 -2.41 19.56 2.08
CA ALA A 50 -1.91 18.52 2.99
C ALA A 50 -2.48 17.14 2.64
N ARG A 51 -3.80 17.05 2.36
CA ARG A 51 -4.44 15.81 1.90
C ARG A 51 -3.87 15.34 0.56
N LEU A 52 -3.64 16.28 -0.38
CA LEU A 52 -2.97 15.99 -1.65
C LEU A 52 -1.57 15.41 -1.41
N GLY A 53 -0.82 15.97 -0.46
CA GLY A 53 0.49 15.47 -0.05
C GLY A 53 0.45 14.03 0.44
N ALA A 54 -0.52 13.70 1.31
CA ALA A 54 -0.72 12.35 1.79
C ALA A 54 -1.09 11.38 0.66
N ALA A 55 -2.03 11.74 -0.22
CA ALA A 55 -2.44 10.91 -1.35
C ALA A 55 -1.26 10.61 -2.30
N ILE A 56 -0.46 11.62 -2.63
CA ILE A 56 0.78 11.46 -3.42
C ILE A 56 1.78 10.56 -2.70
N GLY A 57 1.96 10.74 -1.39
CA GLY A 57 2.86 9.92 -0.58
C GLY A 57 2.45 8.45 -0.55
N LEU A 58 1.15 8.18 -0.44
CA LEU A 58 0.59 6.83 -0.49
C LEU A 58 0.78 6.20 -1.88
N LEU A 59 0.59 6.95 -2.97
CA LEU A 59 0.86 6.45 -4.32
C LEU A 59 2.35 6.15 -4.54
N LEU A 60 3.26 7.03 -4.09
CA LEU A 60 4.71 6.77 -4.19
C LEU A 60 5.12 5.47 -3.50
N GLN A 61 4.42 5.12 -2.42
CA GLN A 61 4.73 3.95 -1.61
C GLN A 61 4.05 2.67 -2.12
N CYS A 62 2.77 2.77 -2.50
CA CYS A 62 1.93 1.60 -2.77
C CYS A 62 1.73 1.33 -4.27
N HIS A 63 1.88 2.34 -5.13
CA HIS A 63 1.68 2.20 -6.57
C HIS A 63 2.58 3.16 -7.37
N PRO A 64 3.91 2.98 -7.31
CA PRO A 64 4.88 3.85 -7.98
C PRO A 64 4.66 3.93 -9.51
N GLY A 65 4.08 2.89 -10.13
CA GLY A 65 3.70 2.88 -11.54
C GLY A 65 2.74 4.01 -11.95
N SER A 66 1.98 4.59 -11.01
CA SER A 66 1.12 5.75 -11.29
C SER A 66 1.90 6.96 -11.81
N PHE A 67 3.18 7.12 -11.43
CA PHE A 67 4.03 8.22 -11.88
C PHE A 67 4.65 8.01 -13.27
N HIS A 68 4.37 6.87 -13.90
CA HIS A 68 4.71 6.53 -15.28
C HIS A 68 3.49 6.54 -16.20
N ASN A 69 2.31 6.90 -15.67
CA ASN A 69 1.04 6.77 -16.38
C ASN A 69 0.63 8.10 -17.02
N ASP A 70 0.75 8.17 -18.35
CA ASP A 70 0.42 9.36 -19.16
C ASP A 70 -1.04 9.82 -19.04
N ARG A 71 -1.97 8.93 -18.66
CA ARG A 71 -3.38 9.30 -18.45
C ARG A 71 -3.63 9.91 -17.07
N PHE A 72 -2.81 9.55 -16.08
CA PHE A 72 -2.95 10.05 -14.71
C PHE A 72 -2.15 11.33 -14.46
N LEU A 73 -0.94 11.44 -15.04
CA LEU A 73 -0.04 12.57 -14.82
C LEU A 73 -0.69 13.95 -15.07
N PRO A 74 -1.46 14.19 -16.15
CA PRO A 74 -2.13 15.47 -16.35
C PRO A 74 -3.08 15.85 -15.20
N LYS A 75 -3.78 14.87 -14.63
CA LYS A 75 -4.71 15.09 -13.53
C LYS A 75 -3.98 15.39 -12.22
N LEU A 76 -2.87 14.70 -11.98
CA LEU A 76 -1.97 15.00 -10.87
C LEU A 76 -1.40 16.42 -10.97
N TYR A 77 -0.96 16.84 -12.16
CA TYR A 77 -0.44 18.19 -12.39
C TYR A 77 -1.52 19.25 -12.18
N ALA A 78 -2.74 19.02 -12.66
CA ALA A 78 -3.87 19.91 -12.42
C ALA A 78 -4.15 20.09 -10.91
N ALA A 79 -4.16 18.99 -10.14
CA ALA A 79 -4.33 19.05 -8.69
C ALA A 79 -3.20 19.84 -7.99
N LEU A 80 -1.95 19.62 -8.40
CA LEU A 80 -0.79 20.32 -7.84
C LEU A 80 -0.80 21.82 -8.16
N GLU A 81 -1.09 22.19 -9.42
CA GLU A 81 -1.17 23.60 -9.84
C GLU A 81 -2.33 24.32 -9.15
N ARG A 82 -3.49 23.67 -9.02
CA ARG A 82 -4.64 24.22 -8.28
C ARG A 82 -4.28 24.61 -6.85
N GLN A 83 -3.50 23.77 -6.18
CA GLN A 83 -3.14 23.95 -4.77
C GLN A 83 -1.84 24.75 -4.57
N ARG A 84 -1.22 25.25 -5.64
CA ARG A 84 0.14 25.82 -5.64
C ARG A 84 0.33 26.99 -4.68
N SER A 85 -0.67 27.87 -4.55
CA SER A 85 -0.63 29.02 -3.63
C SER A 85 -0.49 28.62 -2.16
N TYR A 86 -0.89 27.40 -1.80
CA TYR A 86 -0.81 26.87 -0.44
C TYR A 86 0.42 25.99 -0.19
N PHE A 87 1.29 25.79 -1.18
CA PHE A 87 2.55 25.07 -0.96
C PHE A 87 3.37 25.64 0.21
N PRO A 88 3.45 26.96 0.48
CA PRO A 88 4.18 27.48 1.62
C PRO A 88 3.78 26.89 2.97
N ALA A 89 2.53 26.43 3.14
CA ALA A 89 2.03 25.79 4.35
C ALA A 89 2.61 24.37 4.59
N LEU A 90 3.24 23.77 3.57
CA LEU A 90 3.87 22.46 3.67
C LEU A 90 5.31 22.56 4.19
N PRO A 91 5.83 21.49 4.84
CA PRO A 91 7.25 21.37 5.15
C PRO A 91 8.13 21.52 3.89
N ALA A 92 9.31 22.15 4.04
CA ALA A 92 10.18 22.47 2.90
C ALA A 92 10.50 21.27 1.99
N ARG A 93 10.70 20.09 2.58
CA ARG A 93 10.97 18.86 1.83
C ARG A 93 9.73 18.33 1.09
N ALA A 94 8.52 18.49 1.63
CA ALA A 94 7.28 18.16 0.92
C ALA A 94 7.09 19.07 -0.30
N ARG A 95 7.34 20.38 -0.14
CA ARG A 95 7.33 21.36 -1.25
C ARG A 95 8.32 20.96 -2.35
N LYS A 96 9.50 20.45 -1.98
CA LYS A 96 10.48 19.97 -2.95
C LYS A 96 9.94 18.79 -3.76
N VAL A 97 9.28 17.82 -3.13
CA VAL A 97 8.65 16.70 -3.83
C VAL A 97 7.61 17.18 -4.83
N PHE A 98 6.75 18.11 -4.42
CA PHE A 98 5.72 18.67 -5.31
C PHE A 98 6.32 19.37 -6.53
N ARG A 99 7.36 20.19 -6.33
CA ARG A 99 8.09 20.82 -7.43
C ARG A 99 8.76 19.80 -8.34
N GLN A 100 9.37 18.76 -7.79
CA GLN A 100 9.96 17.69 -8.60
C GLN A 100 8.90 16.98 -9.47
N ILE A 101 7.69 16.76 -8.96
CA ILE A 101 6.60 16.20 -9.75
C ILE A 101 6.19 17.15 -10.87
N LEU A 102 5.98 18.45 -10.56
CA LEU A 102 5.66 19.47 -11.57
C LEU A 102 6.76 19.64 -12.63
N ASP A 103 8.03 19.44 -12.26
CA ASP A 103 9.18 19.43 -13.18
C ASP A 103 9.26 18.14 -14.03
N GLY A 104 8.26 17.26 -13.99
CA GLY A 104 8.26 15.98 -14.71
C GLY A 104 9.16 14.90 -14.10
N LYS A 105 9.67 15.09 -12.88
CA LYS A 105 10.58 14.14 -12.19
C LYS A 105 9.83 13.16 -11.28
N GLY A 106 8.54 12.92 -11.53
CA GLY A 106 7.70 11.99 -10.78
C GLY A 106 8.20 10.55 -10.85
N ALA A 107 8.50 10.05 -12.05
CA ALA A 107 9.06 8.71 -12.28
C ALA A 107 10.37 8.49 -11.48
N ALA A 108 11.32 9.42 -11.59
CA ALA A 108 12.59 9.36 -10.86
C ALA A 108 12.44 9.45 -9.32
N LEU A 109 11.30 9.93 -8.81
CA LEU A 109 10.98 9.84 -7.39
C LEU A 109 10.46 8.45 -7.02
N ALA A 110 9.58 7.90 -7.85
CA ALA A 110 8.98 6.58 -7.68
C ALA A 110 10.03 5.45 -7.74
N ASP A 111 11.06 5.59 -8.58
CA ASP A 111 12.12 4.59 -8.77
C ASP A 111 13.11 4.48 -7.59
N ARG A 112 12.97 5.32 -6.55
CA ARG A 112 13.79 5.29 -5.33
C ARG A 112 13.35 4.17 -4.39
N ASN A 113 13.28 2.96 -4.93
CA ASN A 113 12.67 1.78 -4.32
C ASN A 113 13.16 1.49 -2.89
N ALA A 114 12.20 1.14 -2.02
CA ALA A 114 12.35 0.77 -0.61
C ALA A 114 13.11 1.75 0.29
N ARG A 115 13.33 3.00 -0.12
CA ARG A 115 13.92 3.99 0.78
C ARG A 115 12.89 4.37 1.86
N GLY A 116 13.23 4.09 3.12
CA GLY A 116 12.44 4.46 4.29
C GLY A 116 11.38 3.44 4.73
N VAL A 117 11.30 2.27 4.08
CA VAL A 117 10.43 1.17 4.52
C VAL A 117 11.19 0.31 5.55
N ASP A 118 10.50 -0.10 6.63
CA ASP A 118 11.08 -0.97 7.67
C ASP A 118 11.64 -2.27 7.02
N PRO A 119 12.91 -2.64 7.30
CA PRO A 119 13.51 -3.87 6.76
C PRO A 119 12.73 -5.16 7.07
N ARG A 120 12.02 -5.21 8.20
CA ARG A 120 11.16 -6.34 8.59
C ARG A 120 9.96 -6.45 7.68
N ILE A 121 9.31 -5.32 7.37
CA ILE A 121 8.21 -5.25 6.40
C ILE A 121 8.73 -5.70 5.04
N ARG A 122 9.83 -5.14 4.55
CA ARG A 122 10.42 -5.53 3.26
C ARG A 122 10.71 -7.04 3.17
N ARG A 123 11.20 -7.65 4.26
CA ARG A 123 11.45 -9.09 4.33
C ARG A 123 10.16 -9.92 4.28
N ALA A 124 9.08 -9.45 4.90
CA ALA A 124 7.78 -10.13 4.83
C ALA A 124 7.17 -10.05 3.42
N LEU A 125 7.37 -8.93 2.71
CA LEU A 125 6.81 -8.71 1.38
C LEU A 125 7.53 -9.51 0.27
N GLY A 126 8.82 -9.82 0.45
CA GLY A 126 9.63 -10.55 -0.54
C GLY A 126 10.19 -9.69 -1.67
N HIS A 127 9.72 -8.46 -1.83
CA HIS A 127 10.31 -7.44 -2.70
C HIS A 127 10.09 -6.03 -2.15
N ALA A 128 10.79 -5.06 -2.73
CA ALA A 128 10.69 -3.64 -2.40
C ALA A 128 9.42 -3.03 -3.01
N LEU A 129 8.51 -2.51 -2.18
CA LEU A 129 7.45 -1.61 -2.64
C LEU A 129 7.83 -0.15 -2.33
N GLY A 130 7.95 0.64 -3.40
CA GLY A 130 7.85 2.11 -3.44
C GLY A 130 8.86 2.95 -2.66
N TYR A 131 8.71 4.27 -2.79
CA TYR A 131 9.47 5.30 -2.11
C TYR A 131 8.65 5.89 -0.96
N ARG A 132 9.18 5.86 0.27
CA ARG A 132 8.51 6.49 1.41
C ARG A 132 9.08 7.89 1.67
N GLU A 133 8.20 8.88 1.71
CA GLU A 133 8.53 10.25 2.10
C GLU A 133 7.72 10.70 3.33
N PRO A 134 8.23 10.45 4.56
CA PRO A 134 7.50 10.72 5.79
C PRO A 134 7.07 12.18 5.95
N VAL A 135 7.78 13.13 5.34
CA VAL A 135 7.44 14.55 5.46
C VAL A 135 6.10 14.91 4.83
N LEU A 136 5.60 14.11 3.89
CA LEU A 136 4.29 14.31 3.26
C LEU A 136 3.13 14.07 4.24
N PHE A 137 3.38 13.34 5.33
CA PHE A 137 2.39 12.99 6.34
C PHE A 137 2.53 13.78 7.64
N LYS A 138 3.47 14.73 7.72
CA LYS A 138 3.68 15.57 8.91
C LYS A 138 2.49 16.47 9.25
N PRO A 139 1.78 17.09 8.28
CA PRO A 139 0.60 17.88 8.61
C PRO A 139 -0.51 17.01 9.24
N PRO A 140 -1.26 17.51 10.25
CA PRO A 140 -2.34 16.72 10.87
C PRO A 140 -3.39 16.22 9.89
N GLN A 141 -3.77 17.04 8.90
CA GLN A 141 -4.74 16.68 7.87
C GLN A 141 -4.21 15.59 6.92
N ALA A 142 -2.89 15.55 6.71
CA ALA A 142 -2.23 14.51 5.92
C ALA A 142 -2.22 13.17 6.68
N ALA A 143 -1.90 13.20 7.97
CA ALA A 143 -1.96 12.03 8.85
C ALA A 143 -3.40 11.49 9.00
N ALA A 144 -4.38 12.38 9.15
CA ALA A 144 -5.80 12.01 9.19
C ALA A 144 -6.23 11.32 7.89
N TYR A 145 -5.82 11.86 6.74
CA TYR A 145 -6.09 11.24 5.44
C TYR A 145 -5.45 9.84 5.29
N ALA A 146 -4.20 9.66 5.75
CA ALA A 146 -3.57 8.35 5.76
C ALA A 146 -4.32 7.34 6.66
N GLN A 147 -4.83 7.80 7.81
CA GLN A 147 -5.67 7.00 8.68
C GLN A 147 -7.04 6.67 8.05
N GLU A 148 -7.67 7.62 7.35
CA GLU A 148 -8.91 7.38 6.59
C GLU A 148 -8.70 6.29 5.54
N PHE A 149 -7.62 6.38 4.75
CA PHE A 149 -7.29 5.38 3.74
C PHE A 149 -7.01 4.01 4.38
N ALA A 150 -6.24 3.96 5.47
CA ALA A 150 -6.02 2.73 6.22
C ALA A 150 -7.34 2.13 6.75
N GLY A 151 -8.26 2.97 7.23
CA GLY A 151 -9.60 2.53 7.66
C GLY A 151 -10.38 1.86 6.54
N CYS A 152 -10.26 2.35 5.31
CA CYS A 152 -10.88 1.72 4.16
C CYS A 152 -10.22 0.38 3.79
N CYS A 153 -8.89 0.28 3.86
CA CYS A 153 -8.21 -1.00 3.71
C CYS A 153 -8.62 -2.01 4.79
N VAL A 154 -8.77 -1.56 6.05
CA VAL A 154 -9.29 -2.40 7.14
C VAL A 154 -10.69 -2.93 6.81
N GLN A 155 -11.58 -2.07 6.32
CA GLN A 155 -12.93 -2.46 5.94
C GLN A 155 -12.93 -3.46 4.79
N SER A 156 -12.21 -3.19 3.70
CA SER A 156 -12.11 -4.13 2.58
C SER A 156 -11.54 -5.47 3.04
N LEU A 157 -10.50 -5.48 3.87
CA LEU A 157 -9.95 -6.74 4.40
C LEU A 157 -10.97 -7.53 5.22
N ASP A 158 -11.81 -6.86 6.03
CA ASP A 158 -12.89 -7.52 6.76
C ASP A 158 -13.94 -8.10 5.81
N GLU A 159 -14.33 -7.36 4.76
CA GLU A 159 -15.30 -7.79 3.76
C GLU A 159 -14.81 -9.02 2.99
N GLU A 160 -13.58 -8.98 2.46
CA GLU A 160 -12.98 -10.10 1.73
C GLU A 160 -12.84 -11.36 2.61
N LEU A 161 -12.43 -11.21 3.88
CA LEU A 161 -12.34 -12.34 4.82
C LEU A 161 -13.71 -12.89 5.28
N ASN A 162 -14.83 -12.27 4.88
CA ASN A 162 -16.18 -12.76 5.17
C ASN A 162 -16.91 -13.24 3.90
N CYS A 163 -16.39 -12.97 2.71
CA CYS A 163 -16.99 -13.30 1.42
C CYS A 163 -15.99 -14.12 0.59
N PRO A 164 -15.86 -15.44 0.85
CA PRO A 164 -14.99 -16.28 0.01
C PRO A 164 -15.47 -16.25 -1.44
N GLY A 165 -14.52 -16.05 -2.35
CA GLY A 165 -14.67 -16.13 -3.80
C GLY A 165 -14.57 -17.58 -4.29
N GLU A 166 -14.13 -17.73 -5.54
CA GLU A 166 -14.16 -19.03 -6.24
C GLU A 166 -13.08 -20.01 -5.76
N THR A 167 -11.91 -19.50 -5.36
CA THR A 167 -10.85 -20.32 -4.77
C THR A 167 -10.28 -19.64 -3.52
N TRP A 168 -10.08 -20.43 -2.47
CA TRP A 168 -9.55 -19.92 -1.20
C TRP A 168 -8.16 -19.29 -1.35
N MET A 169 -7.36 -19.76 -2.32
CA MET A 169 -6.01 -19.26 -2.55
C MET A 169 -6.04 -17.87 -3.18
N ASP A 170 -6.89 -17.67 -4.19
CA ASP A 170 -7.03 -16.36 -4.83
C ASP A 170 -7.58 -15.33 -3.84
N ASP A 171 -8.56 -15.73 -3.02
CA ASP A 171 -9.10 -14.90 -1.95
C ASP A 171 -8.03 -14.52 -0.94
N LEU A 172 -7.26 -15.51 -0.45
CA LEU A 172 -6.21 -15.28 0.51
C LEU A 172 -5.14 -14.36 -0.07
N GLN A 173 -4.78 -14.52 -1.33
CA GLN A 173 -3.83 -13.65 -2.01
C GLN A 173 -4.34 -12.21 -2.15
N GLY A 174 -5.61 -12.03 -2.51
CA GLY A 174 -6.25 -10.72 -2.57
C GLY A 174 -6.27 -10.01 -1.21
N VAL A 175 -6.72 -10.74 -0.18
CA VAL A 175 -6.67 -10.33 1.24
C VAL A 175 -5.25 -9.91 1.62
N MET A 176 -4.24 -10.70 1.26
CA MET A 176 -2.84 -10.36 1.57
C MET A 176 -2.36 -9.12 0.82
N GLY A 177 -2.83 -8.86 -0.40
CA GLY A 177 -2.60 -7.61 -1.12
C GLY A 177 -3.08 -6.39 -0.34
N ILE A 178 -4.30 -6.41 0.19
CA ILE A 178 -4.83 -5.33 1.05
C ILE A 178 -4.02 -5.24 2.35
N PHE A 179 -3.69 -6.37 2.97
CA PHE A 179 -2.93 -6.40 4.22
C PHE A 179 -1.53 -5.79 4.08
N VAL A 180 -0.88 -5.99 2.93
CA VAL A 180 0.40 -5.38 2.58
C VAL A 180 0.31 -3.86 2.60
N LEU A 181 -0.79 -3.27 2.10
CA LEU A 181 -1.00 -1.82 2.18
C LEU A 181 -1.01 -1.35 3.63
N LEU A 182 -1.69 -2.05 4.54
CA LEU A 182 -1.70 -1.71 5.96
C LEU A 182 -0.31 -1.78 6.59
N LEU A 183 0.54 -2.71 6.16
CA LEU A 183 1.94 -2.76 6.58
C LEU A 183 2.72 -1.55 6.06
N LEU A 184 2.44 -1.07 4.86
CA LEU A 184 3.16 0.06 4.26
C LEU A 184 2.69 1.42 4.80
N ILE A 185 1.38 1.65 4.91
CA ILE A 185 0.81 2.96 5.27
C ILE A 185 1.35 3.42 6.63
N GLU A 186 1.88 4.64 6.69
CA GLU A 186 2.26 5.26 7.96
C GLU A 186 2.27 6.80 7.81
N PRO A 187 1.67 7.56 8.76
CA PRO A 187 1.09 7.10 10.02
C PRO A 187 -0.29 6.46 9.84
N CYS A 188 -0.51 5.34 10.53
CA CYS A 188 -1.85 4.79 10.75
C CYS A 188 -1.87 3.90 11.99
N ARG A 189 -3.07 3.64 12.50
CA ARG A 189 -3.35 2.75 13.62
C ARG A 189 -4.38 1.71 13.16
N VAL A 190 -4.12 0.46 13.55
CA VAL A 190 -5.02 -0.67 13.36
C VAL A 190 -5.12 -1.41 14.67
N SER A 191 -6.32 -1.86 15.04
CA SER A 191 -6.53 -2.58 16.29
C SER A 191 -5.80 -3.93 16.30
N LEU A 192 -5.00 -4.20 17.34
CA LEU A 192 -4.38 -5.51 17.55
C LEU A 192 -5.41 -6.64 17.63
N ARG A 193 -6.63 -6.36 18.11
CA ARG A 193 -7.72 -7.34 18.14
C ARG A 193 -8.13 -7.75 16.73
N LYS A 194 -8.21 -6.80 15.79
CA LYS A 194 -8.50 -7.08 14.38
C LYS A 194 -7.40 -7.94 13.75
N ILE A 195 -6.14 -7.54 13.92
CA ILE A 195 -4.98 -8.28 13.37
C ILE A 195 -4.95 -9.72 13.88
N ARG A 196 -5.16 -9.94 15.19
CA ARG A 196 -5.26 -11.29 15.77
C ARG A 196 -6.47 -12.07 15.22
N GLY A 197 -7.59 -11.40 15.02
CA GLY A 197 -8.80 -11.97 14.41
C GLY A 197 -8.55 -12.46 12.98
N TRP A 198 -7.96 -11.61 12.14
CA TRP A 198 -7.58 -11.95 10.76
C TRP A 198 -6.59 -13.11 10.72
N ARG A 199 -5.52 -13.07 11.53
CA ARG A 199 -4.56 -14.17 11.65
C ARG A 199 -5.24 -15.50 11.99
N LYS A 200 -6.18 -15.48 12.96
CA LYS A 200 -6.94 -16.68 13.34
C LYS A 200 -7.81 -17.19 12.20
N LYS A 201 -8.51 -16.31 11.48
CA LYS A 201 -9.35 -16.69 10.33
C LYS A 201 -8.51 -17.31 9.20
N VAL A 202 -7.42 -16.66 8.83
CA VAL A 202 -6.51 -17.14 7.78
C VAL A 202 -5.93 -18.51 8.12
N ARG A 203 -5.55 -18.75 9.38
CA ARG A 203 -5.13 -20.08 9.84
C ARG A 203 -6.24 -21.12 9.72
N ALA A 204 -7.45 -20.79 10.13
CA ALA A 204 -8.57 -21.73 10.05
C ALA A 204 -8.90 -22.11 8.59
N ILE A 205 -8.84 -21.15 7.66
CA ILE A 205 -9.00 -21.42 6.21
C ILE A 205 -7.92 -22.41 5.77
N TYR A 206 -6.66 -22.10 6.01
CA TYR A 206 -5.54 -22.96 5.60
C TYR A 206 -5.57 -24.37 6.25
N GLU A 207 -5.96 -24.47 7.52
CA GLU A 207 -6.11 -25.75 8.21
C GLU A 207 -7.22 -26.62 7.60
N SER A 208 -8.36 -26.01 7.23
CA SER A 208 -9.47 -26.69 6.55
C SER A 208 -9.02 -27.24 5.19
N GLU A 209 -8.35 -26.43 4.40
CA GLU A 209 -7.87 -26.78 3.05
C GLU A 209 -6.81 -27.88 3.08
N ASN A 210 -5.90 -27.84 4.06
CA ASN A 210 -4.92 -28.91 4.25
C ASN A 210 -5.56 -30.25 4.63
N GLN A 211 -6.68 -30.23 5.38
CA GLN A 211 -7.39 -31.47 5.71
C GLN A 211 -8.06 -32.08 4.48
N GLU A 212 -8.57 -31.24 3.57
CA GLU A 212 -9.25 -31.69 2.36
C GLU A 212 -8.28 -32.15 1.26
N PHE A 213 -7.20 -31.39 1.03
CA PHE A 213 -6.31 -31.60 -0.13
C PHE A 213 -4.89 -32.05 0.23
N GLY A 214 -4.55 -32.12 1.53
CA GLY A 214 -3.23 -32.49 2.00
C GLY A 214 -2.20 -31.35 1.89
N HIS A 215 -0.99 -31.59 2.42
CA HIS A 215 0.07 -30.59 2.45
C HIS A 215 0.69 -30.34 1.07
N ASN A 216 0.87 -29.06 0.74
CA ASN A 216 1.60 -28.61 -0.44
C ASN A 216 2.75 -27.70 -0.02
N ARG A 217 3.99 -28.09 -0.35
CA ARG A 217 5.21 -27.38 0.05
C ARG A 217 5.22 -25.90 -0.33
N THR A 218 4.66 -25.54 -1.49
CA THR A 218 4.59 -24.16 -1.97
C THR A 218 3.60 -23.35 -1.15
N ILE A 219 2.44 -23.94 -0.84
CA ILE A 219 1.42 -23.34 0.03
C ILE A 219 1.96 -23.16 1.44
N ASP A 220 2.59 -24.19 2.01
CA ASP A 220 3.20 -24.12 3.34
C ASP A 220 4.25 -23.00 3.43
N GLN A 221 5.01 -22.81 2.35
CA GLN A 221 6.00 -21.74 2.26
C GLN A 221 5.35 -20.36 2.16
N PHE A 222 4.26 -20.22 1.39
CA PHE A 222 3.47 -18.98 1.34
C PHE A 222 2.89 -18.65 2.72
N MET A 223 2.30 -19.63 3.40
CA MET A 223 1.73 -19.45 4.74
C MET A 223 2.78 -19.05 5.79
N ARG A 224 4.02 -19.52 5.68
CA ARG A 224 5.12 -19.00 6.51
C ARG A 224 5.37 -17.50 6.32
N ASN A 225 5.23 -16.99 5.09
CA ASN A 225 5.36 -15.56 4.82
C ASN A 225 4.17 -14.77 5.36
N VAL A 226 2.95 -15.31 5.22
CA VAL A 226 1.72 -14.76 5.80
C VAL A 226 1.84 -14.62 7.32
N GLU A 227 2.30 -15.67 7.99
CA GLU A 227 2.51 -15.66 9.45
C GLU A 227 3.55 -14.61 9.88
N ARG A 228 4.68 -14.53 9.16
CA ARG A 228 5.67 -13.48 9.39
C ARG A 228 5.09 -12.08 9.18
N ALA A 229 4.23 -11.88 8.20
CA ALA A 229 3.58 -10.60 7.95
C ALA A 229 2.67 -10.19 9.11
N PHE A 230 1.90 -11.13 9.65
CA PHE A 230 1.09 -10.89 10.85
C PHE A 230 1.93 -10.57 12.08
N GLU A 231 3.08 -11.22 12.26
CA GLU A 231 4.02 -10.89 13.35
C GLU A 231 4.55 -9.47 13.23
N VAL A 232 5.00 -9.08 12.04
CA VAL A 232 5.45 -7.71 11.77
C VAL A 232 4.31 -6.70 11.99
N ALA A 233 3.07 -7.04 11.63
CA ALA A 233 1.91 -6.18 11.89
C ALA A 233 1.66 -6.01 13.39
N LEU A 234 1.68 -7.10 14.16
CA LEU A 234 1.47 -7.04 15.61
C LEU A 234 2.53 -6.19 16.30
N GLU A 235 3.79 -6.29 15.86
CA GLU A 235 4.86 -5.41 16.34
C GLU A 235 4.60 -3.95 15.95
N LYS A 236 4.37 -3.69 14.66
CA LYS A 236 4.14 -2.34 14.10
C LYS A 236 3.02 -1.59 14.83
N PHE A 237 1.91 -2.28 15.12
CA PHE A 237 0.71 -1.66 15.67
C PHE A 237 0.59 -1.79 17.21
N SER A 238 1.63 -2.29 17.88
CA SER A 238 1.70 -2.35 19.35
C SER A 238 2.29 -1.09 19.99
N THR A 239 2.98 -0.29 19.19
CA THR A 239 3.63 0.98 19.58
C THR A 239 2.76 2.17 19.21
#